data_AF-A0A6M2A777-F1
#
_entry.id   AF-A0A6M2A777-F1
#
_cell.length_a   1.000
_cell.length_b   1.000
_cell.length_c   1.000
_cell.angle_alpha   90.00
_cell.angle_beta   90.00
_cell.angle_gamma   90.00
#
_symmetry.space_group_name_H-M   'P 1'
#
loop_
_entity.id
_entity.type
_entity.pdbx_description
1 polymer ?
#
loop_
_entity_poly.entity_id
_entity_poly.type
_entity_poly.pdbx_seq_one_letter_code
_entity_poly.pdbx_strand_id
1 'polypeptide(L)'
;MLEEFVREVEFGAVEEALKREKEGKSVPPCTLKGFRSGALPLFSKGFFPWRGLPYPKEHAKIGRLLAQFQDLSYRRVAEEMVPFQQATFTHHLTPITSLFQQEKRRGFQEIDEEVRHFLAQVRAEILPTHSFIDEELGLISERTSEETLLLSASGCKSGMGAWYFRDVALVNFGPQLFPLDTASGFGLAGRGQSISLQKTKRRTSLSYRCRVSAPHSRETGIEGMEDSGYSRLWVTSWLEKSEGKLSLRVEFTGPGSLDSAAFVFYAKASSCLIAGSHQLKPRSLDRYEGPPNSIALQGERGGLVLDPEEGFTKLEVIPLAGDESFWGADFLLAFQLAPGGAFTASIHHA
;
A
#
# COMPACT_ATOMS: atom_id res chain seq x y z
N MET A 1 27.11 14.40 5.65
CA MET A 1 27.61 13.46 6.67
C MET A 1 26.49 12.70 7.43
N LEU A 2 25.20 13.00 7.20
CA LEU A 2 24.06 12.23 7.72
C LEU A 2 23.35 11.38 6.65
N GLU A 3 23.70 11.55 5.36
CA GLU A 3 23.00 10.91 4.22
C GLU A 3 23.37 9.43 3.99
N GLU A 4 24.49 8.95 4.52
CA GLU A 4 24.88 7.52 4.46
C GLU A 4 24.22 6.67 5.58
N PHE A 5 23.65 7.29 6.61
CA PHE A 5 23.45 6.60 7.89
C PHE A 5 22.25 5.65 7.96
N VAL A 6 21.31 5.73 7.02
CA VAL A 6 20.01 5.02 7.12
C VAL A 6 19.90 3.87 6.14
N ARG A 7 20.62 3.93 5.01
CA ARG A 7 20.67 2.85 4.02
C ARG A 7 21.54 1.67 4.46
N GLU A 8 22.40 1.86 5.47
CA GLU A 8 23.56 1.01 5.69
C GLU A 8 23.48 0.02 6.85
N VAL A 9 22.54 0.13 7.79
CA VAL A 9 22.63 -0.77 8.96
C VAL A 9 22.21 -2.19 8.61
N GLU A 10 20.98 -2.43 8.16
CA GLU A 10 20.54 -3.79 7.85
C GLU A 10 21.19 -4.30 6.55
N PHE A 11 21.15 -3.51 5.47
CA PHE A 11 21.77 -3.90 4.20
C PHE A 11 23.28 -4.01 4.31
N GLY A 12 23.97 -3.00 4.88
CA GLY A 12 25.41 -3.02 5.02
C GLY A 12 25.89 -4.13 5.97
N ALA A 13 25.15 -4.45 7.03
CA ALA A 13 25.47 -5.61 7.87
C ALA A 13 25.37 -6.94 7.10
N VAL A 14 24.34 -7.12 6.27
CA VAL A 14 24.19 -8.33 5.44
C VAL A 14 25.26 -8.37 4.34
N GLU A 15 25.55 -7.25 3.69
CA GLU A 15 26.57 -7.15 2.63
C GLU A 15 27.98 -7.41 3.18
N GLU A 16 28.33 -6.85 4.34
CA GLU A 16 29.62 -7.09 5.01
C GLU A 16 29.73 -8.54 5.51
N ALA A 17 28.66 -9.11 6.07
CA ALA A 17 28.63 -10.52 6.46
C ALA A 17 28.83 -11.44 5.24
N LEU A 18 28.19 -11.13 4.11
CA LEU A 18 28.31 -11.92 2.88
C LEU A 18 29.71 -11.79 2.27
N LYS A 19 30.31 -10.60 2.32
CA LYS A 19 31.69 -10.37 1.91
C LYS A 19 32.67 -11.20 2.75
N ARG A 20 32.49 -11.22 4.08
CA ARG A 20 33.29 -12.06 4.98
C ARG A 20 33.18 -13.54 4.64
N GLU A 21 31.97 -14.05 4.37
CA GLU A 21 31.78 -15.44 3.97
C GLU A 21 32.55 -15.77 2.67
N LYS A 22 32.44 -14.90 1.66
CA LYS A 22 33.15 -15.05 0.38
C LYS A 22 34.68 -15.02 0.54
N GLU A 23 35.18 -14.31 1.55
CA GLU A 23 36.60 -14.25 1.91
C GLU A 23 37.04 -15.42 2.83
N GLY A 24 36.15 -16.37 3.15
CA GLY A 24 36.43 -17.50 4.05
C GLY A 24 36.61 -17.07 5.51
N LYS A 25 36.14 -15.87 5.88
CA LYS A 25 36.20 -15.34 7.25
C LYS A 25 34.96 -15.76 8.05
N SER A 26 35.09 -15.71 9.37
CA SER A 26 33.97 -15.95 10.28
C SER A 26 32.83 -14.94 10.04
N VAL A 27 31.66 -15.49 9.76
CA VAL A 27 30.42 -14.74 9.54
C VAL A 27 29.74 -14.54 10.90
N PRO A 28 29.31 -13.31 11.26
CA PRO A 28 28.53 -13.10 12.46
C PRO A 28 27.19 -13.85 12.36
N PRO A 29 26.57 -14.26 13.49
CA PRO A 29 25.24 -14.86 13.44
C PRO A 29 24.21 -13.88 12.87
N CYS A 30 23.24 -14.38 12.11
CA CYS A 30 22.16 -13.56 11.57
C CYS A 30 21.34 -12.94 12.71
N THR A 31 21.32 -11.61 12.79
CA THR A 31 20.58 -10.87 13.81
C THR A 31 19.24 -10.33 13.32
N LEU A 32 18.94 -10.49 12.02
CA LEU A 32 17.67 -10.08 11.45
C LEU A 32 16.55 -10.95 12.01
N LYS A 33 15.53 -10.29 12.56
CA LYS A 33 14.33 -10.95 13.09
C LYS A 33 13.13 -10.41 12.34
N GLY A 34 12.53 -11.25 11.51
CA GLY A 34 11.25 -10.98 10.87
C GLY A 34 10.08 -11.09 11.84
N PHE A 35 8.96 -10.51 11.45
CA PHE A 35 7.66 -10.82 12.03
C PHE A 35 7.28 -12.26 11.69
N ARG A 36 6.30 -12.83 12.40
CA ARG A 36 5.81 -14.20 12.16
C ARG A 36 5.32 -14.43 10.73
N SER A 37 4.96 -13.34 10.06
CA SER A 37 4.46 -13.30 8.70
C SER A 37 5.57 -13.39 7.63
N GLY A 38 6.84 -13.33 8.03
CA GLY A 38 7.98 -13.23 7.11
C GLY A 38 8.36 -11.80 6.72
N ALA A 39 7.57 -10.81 7.11
CA ALA A 39 7.92 -9.42 6.88
C ALA A 39 9.14 -9.03 7.74
N LEU A 40 10.21 -8.54 7.12
CA LEU A 40 11.36 -7.98 7.83
C LEU A 40 11.15 -6.47 8.06
N PRO A 41 11.27 -5.97 9.30
CA PRO A 41 11.29 -4.54 9.53
C PRO A 41 12.56 -3.96 8.91
N LEU A 42 12.39 -3.17 7.85
CA LEU A 42 13.47 -2.40 7.24
C LEU A 42 13.44 -0.96 7.78
N PHE A 43 14.60 -0.31 7.81
CA PHE A 43 14.73 1.11 8.20
C PHE A 43 14.35 1.36 9.66
N SER A 44 14.76 0.46 10.55
CA SER A 44 14.42 0.50 11.98
C SER A 44 15.18 1.59 12.78
N LYS A 45 16.10 2.32 12.13
CA LYS A 45 16.99 3.33 12.73
C LYS A 45 16.92 4.67 11.98
N GLY A 46 17.18 5.77 12.69
CA GLY A 46 16.99 7.16 12.23
C GLY A 46 15.66 7.73 12.74
N PHE A 47 15.28 8.96 12.39
CA PHE A 47 13.96 9.54 12.72
C PHE A 47 12.80 8.85 11.97
N PHE A 48 12.94 7.55 11.72
CA PHE A 48 12.03 6.60 11.12
C PHE A 48 11.41 5.75 12.23
N PRO A 49 10.37 6.25 12.91
CA PRO A 49 9.57 5.45 13.86
C PRO A 49 8.80 4.29 13.19
N TRP A 50 9.08 3.98 11.93
CA TRP A 50 8.23 3.19 11.08
C TRP A 50 8.66 1.71 11.12
N ARG A 51 8.11 0.97 12.08
CA ARG A 51 7.79 -0.45 11.89
C ARG A 51 6.60 -0.59 10.91
N GLY A 52 6.65 0.14 9.79
CA GLY A 52 5.61 0.18 8.76
C GLY A 52 5.73 -1.01 7.81
N LEU A 53 4.95 -0.99 6.72
CA LEU A 53 5.02 -2.01 5.69
C LEU A 53 6.41 -2.02 5.01
N PRO A 54 7.10 -3.17 4.93
CA PRO A 54 8.33 -3.29 4.15
C PRO A 54 8.04 -3.02 2.68
N TYR A 55 8.91 -2.24 2.05
CA TYR A 55 8.88 -2.00 0.61
C TYR A 55 9.22 -3.30 -0.14
N PRO A 56 8.37 -3.84 -1.03
CA PRO A 56 8.56 -5.15 -1.65
C PRO A 56 9.89 -5.32 -2.35
N LYS A 57 10.38 -4.28 -3.05
CA LYS A 57 11.66 -4.28 -3.76
C LYS A 57 12.83 -4.38 -2.78
N GLU A 58 12.92 -3.50 -1.79
CA GLU A 58 13.98 -3.52 -0.79
C GLU A 58 13.93 -4.79 0.06
N HIS A 59 12.72 -5.25 0.39
CA HIS A 59 12.49 -6.53 1.06
C HIS A 59 12.93 -7.71 0.20
N ALA A 60 12.71 -7.70 -1.12
CA ALA A 60 13.21 -8.74 -2.02
C ALA A 60 14.74 -8.68 -2.14
N LYS A 61 15.31 -7.48 -2.22
CA LYS A 61 16.76 -7.27 -2.31
C LYS A 61 17.50 -7.84 -1.11
N ILE A 62 17.02 -7.58 0.11
CA ILE A 62 17.65 -8.17 1.30
C ILE A 62 17.47 -9.69 1.31
N GLY A 63 16.30 -10.21 0.95
CA GLY A 63 16.05 -11.65 0.84
C GLY A 63 17.00 -12.33 -0.16
N ARG A 64 17.29 -11.67 -1.28
CA ARG A 64 18.23 -12.14 -2.30
C ARG A 64 19.65 -12.23 -1.75
N LEU A 65 20.10 -11.23 -0.97
CA LEU A 65 21.40 -11.26 -0.32
C LEU A 65 21.48 -12.40 0.71
N LEU A 66 20.44 -12.54 1.54
CA LEU A 66 20.34 -13.61 2.55
C LEU A 66 20.38 -15.01 1.91
N ALA A 67 19.73 -15.19 0.77
CA ALA A 67 19.73 -16.45 0.04
C ALA A 67 21.06 -16.78 -0.65
N GLN A 68 22.06 -15.88 -0.67
CA GLN A 68 23.40 -16.16 -1.21
C GLN A 68 24.31 -16.86 -0.19
N PHE A 69 23.98 -16.81 1.10
CA PHE A 69 24.80 -17.41 2.14
C PHE A 69 24.80 -18.93 2.07
N GLN A 70 25.93 -19.54 2.41
CA GLN A 70 26.01 -20.98 2.66
C GLN A 70 25.48 -21.33 4.06
N ASP A 71 25.60 -20.39 5.01
CA ASP A 71 25.04 -20.52 6.34
C ASP A 71 23.49 -20.67 6.30
N LEU A 72 23.01 -21.79 6.83
CA LEU A 72 21.58 -22.15 6.85
C LEU A 72 20.72 -21.16 7.64
N SER A 73 21.27 -20.45 8.63
CA SER A 73 20.52 -19.47 9.42
C SER A 73 20.11 -18.25 8.60
N TYR A 74 21.00 -17.76 7.74
CA TYR A 74 20.70 -16.64 6.82
C TYR A 74 19.71 -17.08 5.75
N ARG A 75 19.93 -18.24 5.14
CA ARG A 75 19.05 -18.81 4.13
C ARG A 75 17.64 -19.05 4.65
N ARG A 76 17.51 -19.54 5.89
CA ARG A 76 16.21 -19.74 6.54
C ARG A 76 15.42 -18.45 6.66
N VAL A 77 16.06 -17.34 7.03
CA VAL A 77 15.39 -16.03 7.08
C VAL A 77 14.88 -15.65 5.68
N ALA A 78 15.67 -15.88 4.63
CA ALA A 78 15.24 -15.64 3.25
C ALA A 78 14.00 -16.47 2.89
N GLU A 79 13.98 -17.76 3.23
CA GLU A 79 12.83 -18.64 2.96
C GLU A 79 11.58 -18.20 3.76
N GLU A 80 11.76 -17.77 5.01
CA GLU A 80 10.69 -17.24 5.86
C GLU A 80 10.06 -15.95 5.31
N MET A 81 10.73 -15.20 4.42
CA MET A 81 10.21 -13.96 3.81
C MET A 81 9.24 -14.20 2.64
N VAL A 82 9.17 -15.42 2.11
CA VAL A 82 8.35 -15.75 0.94
C VAL A 82 6.86 -15.41 1.13
N PRO A 83 6.20 -15.73 2.26
CA PRO A 83 4.77 -15.47 2.43
C PRO A 83 4.39 -14.00 2.32
N PHE A 84 5.24 -13.09 2.84
CA PHE A 84 5.06 -11.65 2.68
C PHE A 84 5.20 -11.24 1.21
N GLN A 85 6.22 -11.73 0.50
CA GLN A 85 6.37 -11.41 -0.93
C GLN A 85 5.20 -11.94 -1.77
N GLN A 86 4.65 -13.11 -1.44
CA GLN A 86 3.44 -13.61 -2.08
C GLN A 86 2.25 -12.67 -1.89
N ALA A 87 2.15 -11.99 -0.75
CA ALA A 87 1.05 -11.07 -0.43
C ALA A 87 1.10 -9.78 -1.27
N THR A 88 2.22 -9.46 -1.91
CA THR A 88 2.37 -8.22 -2.68
C THR A 88 1.92 -8.36 -4.13
N PHE A 89 1.43 -9.51 -4.58
CA PHE A 89 0.98 -9.73 -5.97
C PHE A 89 -0.55 -9.65 -6.14
N THR A 90 -0.97 -9.09 -7.27
CA THR A 90 -2.34 -9.16 -7.79
C THR A 90 -2.67 -10.55 -8.35
N HIS A 91 -3.94 -10.78 -8.69
CA HIS A 91 -4.44 -11.98 -9.37
C HIS A 91 -3.90 -12.13 -10.80
N HIS A 92 -3.39 -11.06 -11.41
CA HIS A 92 -2.62 -11.11 -12.67
C HIS A 92 -1.15 -11.46 -12.44
N LEU A 93 -0.76 -11.80 -11.21
CA LEU A 93 0.61 -12.12 -10.82
C LEU A 93 1.58 -10.97 -11.09
N THR A 94 1.10 -9.74 -10.95
CA THR A 94 1.91 -8.51 -10.99
C THR A 94 2.00 -7.89 -9.60
N PRO A 95 3.13 -7.26 -9.21
CA PRO A 95 3.24 -6.60 -7.92
C PRO A 95 2.25 -5.43 -7.78
N ILE A 96 1.61 -5.34 -6.62
CA ILE A 96 0.87 -4.18 -6.14
C ILE A 96 1.91 -3.17 -5.69
N THR A 97 2.29 -2.24 -6.55
CA THR A 97 3.29 -1.21 -6.18
C THR A 97 2.63 -0.03 -5.50
N SER A 98 1.36 0.23 -5.77
CA SER A 98 0.62 1.41 -5.30
C SER A 98 0.65 1.62 -3.79
N LEU A 99 0.53 0.56 -3.01
CA LEU A 99 0.55 0.63 -1.55
C LEU A 99 1.95 0.77 -0.95
N PHE A 100 2.97 0.41 -1.72
CA PHE A 100 4.33 0.33 -1.22
C PHE A 100 5.30 1.23 -1.98
N GLN A 101 4.83 2.06 -2.90
CA GLN A 101 5.69 2.96 -3.65
C GLN A 101 5.13 4.37 -3.51
N GLN A 102 6.00 5.36 -3.52
CA GLN A 102 5.61 6.75 -3.63
C GLN A 102 5.81 7.19 -5.08
N GLU A 103 5.01 8.12 -5.58
CA GLU A 103 4.83 8.47 -7.01
C GLU A 103 6.13 8.66 -7.85
N LYS A 104 7.32 8.80 -7.26
CA LYS A 104 8.55 9.15 -7.98
C LYS A 104 9.30 7.96 -8.62
N ARG A 105 9.47 8.06 -9.94
CA ARG A 105 10.64 7.72 -10.79
C ARG A 105 11.11 6.27 -10.93
N ARG A 106 10.54 5.28 -10.24
CA ARG A 106 10.92 3.87 -10.47
C ARG A 106 9.82 3.14 -11.21
N GLY A 107 10.18 2.57 -12.36
CA GLY A 107 9.25 1.77 -13.16
C GLY A 107 8.82 0.52 -12.40
N PHE A 108 7.57 0.13 -12.58
CA PHE A 108 6.99 -1.12 -12.06
C PHE A 108 7.86 -2.35 -12.35
N GLN A 109 8.58 -2.33 -13.48
CA GLN A 109 9.49 -3.38 -13.93
C GLN A 109 10.59 -3.67 -12.92
N GLU A 110 11.21 -2.65 -12.32
CA GLU A 110 12.30 -2.87 -11.36
C GLU A 110 11.84 -3.60 -10.10
N ILE A 111 10.60 -3.36 -9.66
CA ILE A 111 10.03 -4.03 -8.49
C ILE A 111 9.72 -5.49 -8.83
N ASP A 112 9.08 -5.72 -9.98
CA ASP A 112 8.73 -7.06 -10.44
C ASP A 112 9.98 -7.93 -10.65
N GLU A 113 11.00 -7.41 -11.33
CA GLU A 113 12.26 -8.11 -11.56
C GLU A 113 12.94 -8.51 -10.24
N GLU A 114 13.05 -7.58 -9.29
CA GLU A 114 13.73 -7.84 -8.02
C GLU A 114 12.98 -8.89 -7.18
N VAL A 115 11.65 -8.79 -7.10
CA VAL A 115 10.82 -9.77 -6.37
C VAL A 115 10.88 -11.14 -7.04
N ARG A 116 10.80 -11.23 -8.36
CA ARG A 116 10.91 -12.50 -9.09
C ARG A 116 12.29 -13.12 -8.95
N HIS A 117 13.36 -12.33 -9.02
CA HIS A 117 14.72 -12.83 -8.81
C HIS A 117 14.89 -13.42 -7.41
N PHE A 118 14.39 -12.73 -6.39
CA PHE A 118 14.40 -13.26 -5.02
C PHE A 118 13.65 -14.59 -4.93
N LEU A 119 12.40 -14.65 -5.40
CA LEU A 119 11.58 -15.87 -5.35
C LEU A 119 12.24 -17.03 -6.11
N ALA A 120 12.81 -16.78 -7.29
CA ALA A 120 13.55 -17.78 -8.05
C ALA A 120 14.77 -18.31 -7.28
N GLN A 121 15.51 -17.43 -6.58
CA GLN A 121 16.69 -17.82 -5.83
C GLN A 121 16.36 -18.73 -4.63
N VAL A 122 15.22 -18.49 -3.97
CA VAL A 122 14.70 -19.38 -2.91
C VAL A 122 13.82 -20.51 -3.45
N ARG A 123 13.72 -20.66 -4.78
CA ARG A 123 12.92 -21.69 -5.47
C ARG A 123 11.44 -21.67 -5.09
N ALA A 124 10.89 -20.49 -4.86
CA ALA A 124 9.47 -20.26 -4.62
C ALA A 124 8.75 -19.84 -5.90
N GLU A 125 7.60 -20.46 -6.18
CA GLU A 125 6.71 -20.08 -7.27
C GLU A 125 5.68 -19.05 -6.78
N ILE A 126 5.21 -18.17 -7.67
CA ILE A 126 4.11 -17.24 -7.34
C ILE A 126 2.80 -18.02 -7.39
N LEU A 127 2.09 -18.06 -6.26
CA LEU A 127 0.86 -18.84 -6.15
C LEU A 127 -0.31 -18.11 -6.83
N PRO A 128 -1.17 -18.80 -7.61
CA PRO A 128 -2.33 -18.17 -8.25
C PRO A 128 -3.36 -17.68 -7.23
N THR A 129 -3.45 -18.36 -6.09
CA THR A 129 -4.29 -17.96 -4.95
C THR A 129 -3.44 -17.83 -3.72
N HIS A 130 -3.69 -16.82 -2.89
CA HIS A 130 -2.92 -16.60 -1.66
C HIS A 130 -3.77 -15.95 -0.58
N SER A 131 -3.48 -16.26 0.67
CA SER A 131 -4.13 -15.66 1.84
C SER A 131 -3.07 -15.35 2.87
N PHE A 132 -3.03 -14.10 3.31
CA PHE A 132 -1.99 -13.61 4.19
C PHE A 132 -2.56 -12.69 5.27
N ILE A 133 -2.02 -12.83 6.47
CA ILE A 133 -2.31 -11.98 7.63
C ILE A 133 -1.01 -11.65 8.33
N ASP A 134 -0.85 -10.38 8.68
CA ASP A 134 0.15 -9.91 9.61
C ASP A 134 -0.53 -9.03 10.66
N GLU A 135 -0.74 -9.57 11.86
CA GLU A 135 -1.32 -8.82 12.99
C GLU A 135 -0.40 -7.71 13.49
N GLU A 136 0.92 -7.88 13.31
CA GLU A 136 1.89 -6.91 13.80
C GLU A 136 1.90 -5.65 12.93
N LEU A 137 1.81 -5.82 11.61
CA LEU A 137 1.71 -4.71 10.64
C LEU A 137 0.27 -4.27 10.39
N GLY A 138 -0.72 -5.09 10.79
CA GLY A 138 -2.12 -4.91 10.44
C GLY A 138 -2.33 -5.00 8.93
N LEU A 139 -1.74 -6.03 8.32
CA LEU A 139 -1.83 -6.31 6.89
C LEU A 139 -2.71 -7.52 6.63
N ILE A 140 -3.62 -7.41 5.67
CA ILE A 140 -4.37 -8.54 5.14
C ILE A 140 -4.20 -8.55 3.63
N SER A 141 -3.93 -9.72 3.06
CA SER A 141 -4.05 -9.94 1.61
C SER A 141 -4.86 -11.19 1.32
N GLU A 142 -5.72 -11.07 0.31
CA GLU A 142 -6.52 -12.16 -0.24
C GLU A 142 -6.39 -12.10 -1.76
N ARG A 143 -5.92 -13.17 -2.38
CA ARG A 143 -5.83 -13.31 -3.83
C ARG A 143 -6.57 -14.58 -4.26
N THR A 144 -7.48 -14.41 -5.21
CA THR A 144 -8.13 -15.48 -5.97
C THR A 144 -7.71 -15.38 -7.45
N SER A 145 -8.32 -16.16 -8.33
CA SER A 145 -8.08 -16.07 -9.78
C SER A 145 -8.63 -14.80 -10.43
N GLU A 146 -9.61 -14.13 -9.81
CA GLU A 146 -10.27 -12.94 -10.38
C GLU A 146 -10.15 -11.70 -9.51
N GLU A 147 -9.68 -11.85 -8.27
CA GLU A 147 -9.77 -10.81 -7.27
C GLU A 147 -8.51 -10.73 -6.43
N THR A 148 -8.13 -9.51 -6.05
CA THR A 148 -7.13 -9.29 -5.01
C THR A 148 -7.54 -8.16 -4.11
N LEU A 149 -7.68 -8.44 -2.82
CA LEU A 149 -7.83 -7.45 -1.78
C LEU A 149 -6.51 -7.34 -1.01
N LEU A 150 -6.07 -6.12 -0.74
CA LEU A 150 -5.01 -5.85 0.22
C LEU A 150 -5.43 -4.68 1.13
N LEU A 151 -5.37 -4.87 2.44
CA LEU A 151 -5.70 -3.85 3.44
C LEU A 151 -4.52 -3.66 4.39
N SER A 152 -4.24 -2.41 4.76
CA SER A 152 -3.14 -2.07 5.66
C SER A 152 -3.53 -1.05 6.72
N ALA A 153 -3.14 -1.34 7.97
CA ALA A 153 -3.21 -0.41 9.10
C ALA A 153 -1.96 0.48 9.23
N SER A 154 -0.90 0.16 8.49
CA SER A 154 0.43 0.76 8.63
C SER A 154 0.96 1.27 7.30
N GLY A 155 1.81 2.30 7.33
CA GLY A 155 2.30 2.89 6.08
C GLY A 155 3.45 3.87 6.24
N CYS A 156 4.04 4.26 5.11
CA CYS A 156 4.95 5.39 4.99
C CYS A 156 4.59 6.12 3.69
N LYS A 157 3.54 6.95 3.75
CA LYS A 157 2.80 7.44 2.57
C LYS A 157 2.10 6.31 1.78
N SER A 158 1.72 5.24 2.50
CA SER A 158 0.98 4.10 1.95
C SER A 158 -0.51 4.30 2.15
N GLY A 159 -1.33 3.93 1.18
CA GLY A 159 -2.77 3.93 1.39
C GLY A 159 -3.24 2.88 2.40
N MET A 160 -4.54 2.89 2.64
CA MET A 160 -5.23 1.97 3.54
C MET A 160 -5.54 0.63 2.88
N GLY A 161 -5.50 0.57 1.54
CA GLY A 161 -5.69 -0.67 0.82
C GLY A 161 -5.81 -0.48 -0.69
N ALA A 162 -6.01 -1.62 -1.35
CA ALA A 162 -6.23 -1.75 -2.77
C ALA A 162 -7.18 -2.92 -3.02
N TRP A 163 -8.00 -2.81 -4.07
CA TRP A 163 -8.92 -3.84 -4.45
C TRP A 163 -8.97 -3.97 -5.98
N TYR A 164 -8.49 -5.11 -6.47
CA TYR A 164 -8.46 -5.47 -7.89
C TYR A 164 -9.55 -6.51 -8.14
N PHE A 165 -10.38 -6.27 -9.16
CA PHE A 165 -11.38 -7.23 -9.62
C PHE A 165 -11.36 -7.28 -11.14
N ARG A 166 -10.90 -8.41 -11.69
CA ARG A 166 -10.66 -8.61 -13.11
C ARG A 166 -9.79 -7.50 -13.68
N ASP A 167 -10.32 -6.66 -14.55
CA ASP A 167 -9.62 -5.57 -15.24
C ASP A 167 -9.94 -4.18 -14.67
N VAL A 168 -10.67 -4.10 -13.56
CA VAL A 168 -10.93 -2.86 -12.81
C VAL A 168 -10.23 -2.92 -11.47
N ALA A 169 -9.77 -1.78 -10.97
CA ALA A 169 -9.15 -1.72 -9.65
C ALA A 169 -9.36 -0.39 -8.96
N LEU A 170 -9.47 -0.44 -7.64
CA LEU A 170 -9.04 0.64 -6.76
C LEU A 170 -7.58 0.34 -6.42
N VAL A 171 -6.65 0.93 -7.17
CA VAL A 171 -5.23 0.65 -7.00
C VAL A 171 -4.72 1.18 -5.67
N ASN A 172 -5.33 2.23 -5.13
CA ASN A 172 -5.01 2.77 -3.82
C ASN A 172 -6.19 3.56 -3.25
N PHE A 173 -6.38 3.56 -1.95
CA PHE A 173 -7.34 4.46 -1.30
C PHE A 173 -6.87 4.87 0.09
N GLY A 174 -7.27 6.05 0.53
CA GLY A 174 -6.89 6.55 1.84
C GLY A 174 -7.05 8.05 2.01
N PRO A 175 -6.60 8.59 3.17
CA PRO A 175 -6.60 10.03 3.40
C PRO A 175 -5.58 10.74 2.50
N GLN A 176 -5.88 11.96 2.10
CA GLN A 176 -4.98 12.84 1.35
C GLN A 176 -5.06 14.25 1.94
N LEU A 177 -3.92 14.84 2.29
CA LEU A 177 -3.84 16.27 2.59
C LEU A 177 -3.79 17.08 1.28
N PHE A 178 -4.44 18.24 1.27
CA PHE A 178 -4.34 19.17 0.14
C PHE A 178 -2.91 19.73 -0.01
N PRO A 179 -2.49 20.09 -1.24
CA PRO A 179 -3.26 20.02 -2.49
C PRO A 179 -3.35 18.59 -3.11
N LEU A 180 -4.36 18.34 -3.94
CA LEU A 180 -4.60 17.04 -4.61
C LEU A 180 -3.72 16.79 -5.83
N ASP A 181 -3.02 17.81 -6.31
CA ASP A 181 -2.15 17.74 -7.49
C ASP A 181 -0.83 16.99 -7.22
N THR A 182 -0.57 16.62 -5.96
CA THR A 182 0.58 15.80 -5.57
C THR A 182 0.17 14.65 -4.65
N ALA A 183 0.80 13.49 -4.79
CA ALA A 183 0.64 12.39 -3.82
C ALA A 183 1.44 12.61 -2.52
N SER A 184 2.05 13.79 -2.31
CA SER A 184 2.98 14.04 -1.20
C SER A 184 2.33 14.03 0.19
N GLY A 185 1.02 14.30 0.26
CA GLY A 185 0.20 14.23 1.48
C GLY A 185 -0.65 12.97 1.58
N PHE A 186 -0.41 11.96 0.74
CA PHE A 186 -1.24 10.76 0.67
C PHE A 186 -0.92 9.74 1.77
N GLY A 187 -1.96 9.10 2.29
CA GLY A 187 -1.88 7.83 2.99
C GLY A 187 -1.58 7.93 4.48
N LEU A 188 -1.13 6.80 5.02
CA LEU A 188 -0.85 6.59 6.44
C LEU A 188 0.63 6.81 6.75
N ALA A 189 0.86 7.21 7.99
CA ALA A 189 2.17 7.40 8.58
C ALA A 189 2.30 6.54 9.84
N GLY A 190 3.05 5.46 9.68
CA GLY A 190 3.58 4.61 10.72
C GLY A 190 2.82 3.36 11.00
N ARG A 191 3.07 2.81 12.19
CA ARG A 191 2.44 1.56 12.61
C ARG A 191 1.04 1.86 13.15
N GLY A 192 0.06 1.10 12.67
CA GLY A 192 -1.29 1.12 13.21
C GLY A 192 -1.30 0.83 14.73
N GLN A 193 -2.19 1.52 15.43
CA GLN A 193 -2.49 1.34 16.84
C GLN A 193 -3.84 0.67 17.00
N SER A 194 -4.02 -0.06 18.11
CA SER A 194 -5.26 -0.76 18.41
C SER A 194 -5.75 -1.63 17.24
N ILE A 195 -4.80 -2.30 16.57
CA ILE A 195 -5.10 -3.17 15.42
C ILE A 195 -5.95 -4.33 15.93
N SER A 196 -7.11 -4.51 15.31
CA SER A 196 -7.94 -5.69 15.43
C SER A 196 -8.16 -6.25 14.04
N LEU A 197 -7.84 -7.52 13.88
CA LEU A 197 -7.84 -8.21 12.61
C LEU A 197 -8.62 -9.51 12.80
N GLN A 198 -9.63 -9.73 11.97
CA GLN A 198 -10.38 -10.98 11.96
C GLN A 198 -10.56 -11.46 10.53
N LYS A 199 -10.29 -12.74 10.31
CA LYS A 199 -10.54 -13.39 9.02
C LYS A 199 -11.26 -14.70 9.25
N THR A 200 -12.37 -14.84 8.53
CA THR A 200 -13.16 -16.05 8.43
C THR A 200 -13.32 -16.40 6.95
N LYS A 201 -13.96 -17.52 6.64
CA LYS A 201 -14.24 -17.90 5.24
C LYS A 201 -15.14 -16.90 4.49
N ARG A 202 -15.95 -16.11 5.21
CA ARG A 202 -16.98 -15.22 4.63
C ARG A 202 -16.76 -13.74 4.90
N ARG A 203 -15.91 -13.42 5.86
CA ARG A 203 -15.72 -12.06 6.37
C ARG A 203 -14.28 -11.84 6.74
N THR A 204 -13.75 -10.72 6.27
CA THR A 204 -12.43 -10.20 6.58
C THR A 204 -12.60 -8.80 7.11
N SER A 205 -12.09 -8.51 8.31
CA SER A 205 -12.19 -7.20 8.93
C SER A 205 -10.85 -6.73 9.49
N LEU A 206 -10.63 -5.43 9.36
CA LEU A 206 -9.47 -4.72 9.86
C LEU A 206 -9.94 -3.42 10.50
N SER A 207 -9.65 -3.23 11.78
CA SER A 207 -9.83 -1.93 12.43
C SER A 207 -8.56 -1.47 13.11
N TYR A 208 -8.28 -0.17 13.04
CA TYR A 208 -7.07 0.41 13.59
C TYR A 208 -7.20 1.93 13.74
N ARG A 209 -6.21 2.52 14.42
CA ARG A 209 -5.96 3.96 14.43
C ARG A 209 -4.55 4.25 13.93
N CYS A 210 -4.38 5.16 13.00
CA CYS A 210 -3.06 5.54 12.47
C CYS A 210 -3.00 7.05 12.23
N ARG A 211 -1.80 7.60 12.05
CA ARG A 211 -1.65 9.01 11.66
C ARG A 211 -1.78 9.16 10.16
N VAL A 212 -2.33 10.29 9.71
CA VAL A 212 -2.30 10.67 8.29
C VAL A 212 -0.90 11.17 7.96
N SER A 213 -0.40 10.81 6.78
CA SER A 213 0.89 11.26 6.27
C SER A 213 0.89 12.76 6.01
N ALA A 214 2.05 13.37 6.18
CA ALA A 214 2.32 14.74 5.78
C ALA A 214 3.55 14.79 4.88
N PRO A 215 3.65 15.79 3.99
CA PRO A 215 4.89 16.08 3.28
C PRO A 215 6.05 16.27 4.28
N HIS A 216 7.21 15.69 3.99
CA HIS A 216 8.43 15.83 4.79
C HIS A 216 9.65 15.92 3.89
N SER A 217 10.65 16.68 4.32
CA SER A 217 11.95 16.72 3.65
C SER A 217 12.62 15.36 3.74
N ARG A 218 13.18 14.87 2.63
CA ARG A 218 13.83 13.57 2.58
C ARG A 218 15.12 13.56 3.43
N GLU A 219 15.19 12.59 4.34
CA GLU A 219 16.30 12.28 5.25
C GLU A 219 16.86 10.86 5.00
N THR A 220 16.08 9.90 4.48
CA THR A 220 16.52 8.48 4.31
C THR A 220 17.67 8.27 3.32
N GLY A 221 17.81 9.13 2.31
CA GLY A 221 18.74 8.89 1.19
C GLY A 221 18.37 7.71 0.28
N ILE A 222 17.24 7.02 0.48
CA ILE A 222 16.80 5.91 -0.40
C ILE A 222 16.19 6.48 -1.67
N GLU A 223 16.83 6.24 -2.80
CA GLU A 223 16.37 6.74 -4.08
C GLU A 223 14.98 6.17 -4.41
N GLY A 224 14.06 7.05 -4.84
CA GLY A 224 12.68 6.69 -5.16
C GLY A 224 11.73 6.65 -3.96
N MET A 225 12.21 6.91 -2.74
CA MET A 225 11.36 7.09 -1.56
C MET A 225 11.50 8.51 -1.01
N GLU A 226 10.37 9.11 -0.65
CA GLU A 226 10.32 10.25 0.24
C GLU A 226 9.96 9.79 1.65
N ASP A 227 10.29 10.63 2.62
CA ASP A 227 9.95 10.32 3.99
C ASP A 227 8.52 10.78 4.26
N SER A 228 7.80 9.99 5.05
CA SER A 228 6.51 10.40 5.58
C SER A 228 6.74 11.32 6.76
N GLY A 229 6.15 12.51 6.73
CA GLY A 229 5.93 13.29 7.94
C GLY A 229 4.74 12.75 8.72
N TYR A 230 4.56 13.27 9.93
CA TYR A 230 3.33 13.08 10.69
C TYR A 230 2.47 14.32 10.61
N SER A 231 1.26 14.17 10.07
CA SER A 231 0.26 15.20 10.27
C SER A 231 -0.24 15.22 11.72
N ARG A 232 -1.01 16.26 12.06
CA ARG A 232 -1.75 16.32 13.33
C ARG A 232 -3.06 15.51 13.28
N LEU A 233 -3.44 14.99 12.12
CA LEU A 233 -4.64 14.21 11.93
C LEU A 233 -4.36 12.73 12.18
N TRP A 234 -5.31 12.12 12.88
CA TRP A 234 -5.42 10.70 13.08
C TRP A 234 -6.62 10.19 12.31
N VAL A 235 -6.49 8.98 11.79
CA VAL A 235 -7.58 8.25 11.18
C VAL A 235 -7.85 6.99 12.01
N THR A 236 -9.10 6.81 12.43
CA THR A 236 -9.60 5.54 12.96
C THR A 236 -10.43 4.91 11.86
N SER A 237 -10.13 3.66 11.52
CA SER A 237 -10.75 2.97 10.39
C SER A 237 -11.33 1.63 10.82
N TRP A 238 -12.46 1.27 10.24
CA TRP A 238 -13.07 -0.04 10.30
C TRP A 238 -13.39 -0.46 8.87
N LEU A 239 -12.61 -1.41 8.36
CA LEU A 239 -12.69 -1.93 7.01
C LEU A 239 -13.22 -3.36 7.10
N GLU A 240 -14.22 -3.68 6.30
CA GLU A 240 -14.82 -5.01 6.30
C GLU A 240 -15.16 -5.47 4.88
N LYS A 241 -14.61 -6.60 4.48
CA LYS A 241 -15.03 -7.32 3.28
C LYS A 241 -15.95 -8.49 3.66
N SER A 242 -17.15 -8.51 3.10
CA SER A 242 -18.11 -9.62 3.21
C SER A 242 -18.92 -9.72 1.92
N GLU A 243 -19.15 -10.96 1.45
CA GLU A 243 -20.05 -11.24 0.31
C GLU A 243 -19.79 -10.41 -0.97
N GLY A 244 -18.52 -10.11 -1.29
CA GLY A 244 -18.18 -9.31 -2.47
C GLY A 244 -18.39 -7.80 -2.30
N LYS A 245 -18.65 -7.34 -1.09
CA LYS A 245 -18.73 -5.93 -0.69
C LYS A 245 -17.59 -5.58 0.27
N LEU A 246 -16.94 -4.44 0.08
CA LEU A 246 -16.02 -3.81 1.03
C LEU A 246 -16.72 -2.58 1.63
N SER A 247 -16.96 -2.61 2.92
CA SER A 247 -17.51 -1.50 3.69
C SER A 247 -16.38 -0.76 4.39
N LEU A 248 -16.42 0.56 4.33
CA LEU A 248 -15.48 1.47 4.96
C LEU A 248 -16.24 2.35 5.94
N ARG A 249 -15.80 2.38 7.19
CA ARG A 249 -16.13 3.43 8.14
C ARG A 249 -14.84 4.06 8.60
N VAL A 250 -14.75 5.37 8.50
CA VAL A 250 -13.51 6.11 8.78
C VAL A 250 -13.85 7.36 9.57
N GLU A 251 -13.03 7.67 10.56
CA GLU A 251 -13.17 8.84 11.42
C GLU A 251 -11.82 9.56 11.55
N PHE A 252 -11.82 10.86 11.26
CA PHE A 252 -10.69 11.75 11.40
C PHE A 252 -10.76 12.48 12.75
N THR A 253 -9.66 12.47 13.51
CA THR A 253 -9.54 13.17 14.80
C THR A 253 -8.22 13.91 14.91
N GLY A 254 -8.17 14.99 15.70
CA GLY A 254 -6.93 15.71 16.02
C GLY A 254 -7.06 17.23 15.88
N PRO A 255 -6.02 17.99 16.29
CA PRO A 255 -6.05 19.46 16.33
C PRO A 255 -5.84 20.12 14.95
N GLY A 256 -6.20 19.45 13.85
CA GLY A 256 -6.10 19.97 12.47
C GLY A 256 -7.47 20.26 11.87
N SER A 257 -7.55 21.17 10.90
CA SER A 257 -8.81 21.39 10.16
C SER A 257 -9.04 20.25 9.17
N LEU A 258 -10.24 19.69 9.17
CA LEU A 258 -10.69 18.72 8.16
C LEU A 258 -10.76 19.33 6.76
N ASP A 259 -10.87 20.65 6.66
CA ASP A 259 -10.85 21.38 5.38
C ASP A 259 -9.50 21.22 4.64
N SER A 260 -8.47 20.72 5.33
CA SER A 260 -7.16 20.44 4.77
C SER A 260 -7.01 19.00 4.24
N ALA A 261 -8.07 18.18 4.29
CA ALA A 261 -8.00 16.77 3.90
C ALA A 261 -9.20 16.32 3.03
N ALA A 262 -8.94 15.33 2.19
CA ALA A 262 -9.93 14.56 1.46
C ALA A 262 -9.74 13.06 1.74
N PHE A 263 -10.76 12.27 1.45
CA PHE A 263 -10.58 10.83 1.27
C PHE A 263 -10.58 10.52 -0.21
N VAL A 264 -9.54 9.84 -0.70
CA VAL A 264 -9.33 9.65 -2.13
C VAL A 264 -9.26 8.18 -2.51
N PHE A 265 -9.73 7.89 -3.71
CA PHE A 265 -9.58 6.61 -4.38
C PHE A 265 -8.86 6.84 -5.70
N TYR A 266 -7.77 6.12 -5.91
CA TYR A 266 -7.07 6.02 -7.18
C TYR A 266 -7.59 4.77 -7.87
N ALA A 267 -8.26 4.96 -9.01
CA ALA A 267 -8.98 3.93 -9.72
C ALA A 267 -8.41 3.67 -11.11
N LYS A 268 -8.38 2.41 -11.51
CA LYS A 268 -8.05 1.93 -12.85
C LYS A 268 -9.32 1.35 -13.49
N ALA A 269 -9.74 1.90 -14.62
CA ALA A 269 -10.97 1.54 -15.31
C ALA A 269 -10.99 2.12 -16.73
N SER A 270 -11.73 1.47 -17.64
CA SER A 270 -11.95 1.98 -19.01
C SER A 270 -12.87 3.20 -19.04
N SER A 271 -13.76 3.33 -18.06
CA SER A 271 -14.62 4.49 -17.89
C SER A 271 -15.14 4.63 -16.46
N CYS A 272 -15.59 5.84 -16.13
CA CYS A 272 -16.13 6.20 -14.83
C CYS A 272 -17.48 6.89 -15.01
N LEU A 273 -18.56 6.26 -14.57
CA LEU A 273 -19.92 6.79 -14.65
C LEU A 273 -20.33 7.37 -13.29
N ILE A 274 -20.68 8.66 -13.26
CA ILE A 274 -21.21 9.30 -12.06
C ILE A 274 -22.75 9.30 -12.13
N ALA A 275 -23.42 8.76 -11.10
CA ALA A 275 -24.87 8.68 -11.07
C ALA A 275 -25.52 10.06 -11.22
N GLY A 276 -26.53 10.15 -12.11
CA GLY A 276 -27.23 11.41 -12.42
C GLY A 276 -26.42 12.42 -13.23
N SER A 277 -25.23 12.05 -13.73
CA SER A 277 -24.33 12.91 -14.51
C SER A 277 -23.83 12.20 -15.78
N HIS A 278 -22.70 12.63 -16.33
CA HIS A 278 -22.08 12.05 -17.52
C HIS A 278 -20.98 11.00 -17.20
N GLN A 279 -20.59 10.26 -18.23
CA GLN A 279 -19.51 9.29 -18.19
C GLN A 279 -18.18 9.97 -18.54
N LEU A 280 -17.19 9.79 -17.67
CA LEU A 280 -15.82 10.25 -17.89
C LEU A 280 -14.98 9.14 -18.52
N LYS A 281 -14.04 9.56 -19.39
CA LYS A 281 -13.01 8.70 -19.96
C LYS A 281 -11.65 9.05 -19.38
N PRO A 282 -10.75 8.06 -19.23
CA PRO A 282 -9.37 8.34 -18.82
C PRO A 282 -8.70 9.28 -19.81
N ARG A 283 -7.65 9.99 -19.37
CA ARG A 283 -6.86 10.90 -20.22
C ARG A 283 -7.68 11.99 -20.92
N SER A 284 -8.83 12.36 -20.36
CA SER A 284 -9.65 13.45 -20.87
C SER A 284 -9.48 14.70 -20.00
N LEU A 285 -9.85 15.87 -20.54
CA LEU A 285 -9.88 17.12 -19.78
C LEU A 285 -11.21 17.34 -19.05
N ASP A 286 -12.16 16.41 -19.25
CA ASP A 286 -13.48 16.46 -18.63
C ASP A 286 -13.36 16.06 -17.17
N ARG A 287 -13.97 16.83 -16.28
CA ARG A 287 -13.89 16.61 -14.83
C ARG A 287 -15.27 16.74 -14.24
N TYR A 288 -15.51 16.00 -13.15
CA TYR A 288 -16.73 16.16 -12.38
C TYR A 288 -16.40 16.87 -11.06
N GLU A 289 -17.24 17.82 -10.70
CA GLU A 289 -17.22 18.50 -9.42
C GLU A 289 -18.67 18.70 -8.98
N GLY A 290 -19.09 18.08 -7.88
CA GLY A 290 -20.49 18.13 -7.49
C GLY A 290 -20.83 17.31 -6.24
N PRO A 291 -22.10 16.97 -6.04
CA PRO A 291 -22.55 16.11 -4.95
C PRO A 291 -21.83 14.74 -4.94
N PRO A 292 -21.64 14.12 -3.76
CA PRO A 292 -21.03 12.80 -3.62
C PRO A 292 -22.02 11.72 -4.06
N ASN A 293 -22.21 11.58 -5.37
CA ASN A 293 -23.04 10.55 -5.98
C ASN A 293 -22.27 9.23 -6.10
N SER A 294 -23.01 8.12 -6.23
CA SER A 294 -22.42 6.82 -6.56
C SER A 294 -21.63 6.85 -7.87
N ILE A 295 -20.53 6.09 -7.89
CA ILE A 295 -19.60 6.01 -9.01
C ILE A 295 -19.52 4.56 -9.48
N ALA A 296 -19.77 4.30 -10.76
CA ALA A 296 -19.52 3.01 -11.39
C ALA A 296 -18.24 3.07 -12.24
N LEU A 297 -17.24 2.31 -11.84
CA LEU A 297 -15.99 2.06 -12.56
C LEU A 297 -16.17 0.83 -13.44
N GLN A 298 -16.01 0.98 -14.76
CA GLN A 298 -16.25 -0.09 -15.72
C GLN A 298 -14.97 -0.49 -16.45
N GLY A 299 -14.70 -1.80 -16.53
CA GLY A 299 -13.72 -2.42 -17.39
C GLY A 299 -14.40 -3.13 -18.56
N GLU A 300 -13.63 -3.88 -19.33
CA GLU A 300 -14.13 -4.78 -20.37
C GLU A 300 -14.75 -6.06 -19.75
N ARG A 301 -14.23 -6.53 -18.61
CA ARG A 301 -14.61 -7.82 -18.00
C ARG A 301 -15.20 -7.71 -16.60
N GLY A 302 -15.00 -6.59 -15.91
CA GLY A 302 -15.50 -6.35 -14.56
C GLY A 302 -15.99 -4.93 -14.34
N GLY A 303 -16.55 -4.70 -13.16
CA GLY A 303 -16.96 -3.38 -12.71
C GLY A 303 -16.98 -3.29 -11.20
N LEU A 304 -16.72 -2.09 -10.69
CA LEU A 304 -16.81 -1.75 -9.27
C LEU A 304 -17.75 -0.56 -9.11
N VAL A 305 -18.68 -0.64 -8.17
CA VAL A 305 -19.52 0.48 -7.76
C VAL A 305 -19.04 0.96 -6.41
N LEU A 306 -18.82 2.27 -6.29
CA LEU A 306 -18.50 2.97 -5.06
C LEU A 306 -19.70 3.82 -4.66
N ASP A 307 -20.30 3.48 -3.53
CA ASP A 307 -21.42 4.19 -2.93
C ASP A 307 -20.95 4.99 -1.72
N PRO A 308 -20.91 6.33 -1.81
CA PRO A 308 -20.82 7.17 -0.62
C PRO A 308 -22.15 7.09 0.14
N GLU A 309 -22.10 6.64 1.39
CA GLU A 309 -23.31 6.47 2.21
C GLU A 309 -23.56 7.72 3.05
N GLU A 310 -22.60 8.12 3.90
CA GLU A 310 -22.72 9.27 4.79
C GLU A 310 -21.36 9.98 4.98
N GLY A 311 -21.39 11.25 5.39
CA GLY A 311 -20.20 11.97 5.86
C GLY A 311 -19.34 12.66 4.79
N PHE A 312 -19.83 12.71 3.55
CA PHE A 312 -19.21 13.46 2.46
C PHE A 312 -20.04 14.67 2.06
N THR A 313 -19.38 15.75 1.67
CA THR A 313 -20.03 16.99 1.22
C THR A 313 -19.91 17.23 -0.27
N LYS A 314 -18.87 16.70 -0.89
CA LYS A 314 -18.53 16.96 -2.29
C LYS A 314 -17.69 15.81 -2.86
N LEU A 315 -17.82 15.59 -4.15
CA LEU A 315 -16.99 14.69 -4.94
C LEU A 315 -16.35 15.47 -6.10
N GLU A 316 -15.06 15.23 -6.28
CA GLU A 316 -14.29 15.62 -7.46
C GLU A 316 -13.79 14.35 -8.16
N VAL A 317 -14.04 14.22 -9.47
CA VAL A 317 -13.48 13.14 -10.30
C VAL A 317 -12.59 13.75 -11.36
N ILE A 318 -11.31 13.37 -11.32
CA ILE A 318 -10.27 13.88 -12.21
C ILE A 318 -9.72 12.69 -13.01
N PRO A 319 -9.94 12.66 -14.34
CA PRO A 319 -9.22 11.74 -15.20
C PRO A 319 -7.73 12.03 -15.16
N LEU A 320 -6.94 10.98 -15.00
CA LEU A 320 -5.49 11.05 -14.91
C LEU A 320 -4.86 10.66 -16.26
N ALA A 321 -3.58 11.02 -16.43
CA ALA A 321 -2.81 10.63 -17.60
C ALA A 321 -2.57 9.10 -17.69
N GLY A 322 -2.66 8.40 -16.55
CA GLY A 322 -2.33 6.98 -16.43
C GLY A 322 -0.82 6.72 -16.42
N ASP A 323 -0.45 5.49 -16.78
CA ASP A 323 0.93 5.01 -16.95
C ASP A 323 1.78 5.03 -15.66
N GLU A 324 2.85 5.82 -15.59
CA GLU A 324 3.79 5.81 -14.46
C GLU A 324 3.41 6.80 -13.33
N SER A 325 2.45 7.70 -13.58
CA SER A 325 1.98 8.66 -12.57
C SER A 325 0.84 8.09 -11.72
N PHE A 326 0.72 8.53 -10.48
CA PHE A 326 -0.33 8.10 -9.53
C PHE A 326 -0.55 6.57 -9.51
N TRP A 327 0.55 5.82 -9.58
CA TRP A 327 0.55 4.35 -9.59
C TRP A 327 -0.25 3.71 -10.74
N GLY A 328 -0.32 4.40 -11.88
CA GLY A 328 -1.03 3.94 -13.07
C GLY A 328 -2.55 3.95 -12.92
N ALA A 329 -3.06 4.81 -12.05
CA ALA A 329 -4.49 5.09 -11.96
C ALA A 329 -4.98 5.91 -13.16
N ASP A 330 -6.19 5.60 -13.60
CA ASP A 330 -6.92 6.27 -14.67
C ASP A 330 -7.78 7.43 -14.16
N PHE A 331 -8.21 7.35 -12.90
CA PHE A 331 -9.07 8.34 -12.25
C PHE A 331 -8.64 8.58 -10.80
N LEU A 332 -8.70 9.83 -10.37
CA LEU A 332 -8.71 10.23 -8.96
C LEU A 332 -10.16 10.57 -8.57
N LEU A 333 -10.71 9.86 -7.59
CA LEU A 333 -12.01 10.14 -6.98
C LEU A 333 -11.74 10.75 -5.61
N ALA A 334 -11.95 12.06 -5.46
CA ALA A 334 -11.66 12.79 -4.23
C ALA A 334 -12.96 13.23 -3.55
N PHE A 335 -13.18 12.72 -2.34
CA PHE A 335 -14.32 13.05 -1.51
C PHE A 335 -13.93 14.05 -0.42
N GLN A 336 -14.63 15.19 -0.37
CA GLN A 336 -14.49 16.14 0.73
C GLN A 336 -15.30 15.69 1.93
N LEU A 337 -14.70 15.83 3.11
CA LEU A 337 -15.26 15.36 4.37
C LEU A 337 -16.25 16.38 4.95
N ALA A 338 -17.32 15.90 5.58
CA ALA A 338 -18.19 16.74 6.39
C ALA A 338 -17.47 17.22 7.68
N PRO A 339 -17.93 18.31 8.32
CA PRO A 339 -17.29 18.87 9.53
C PRO A 339 -17.16 17.91 10.72
N GLY A 340 -17.89 16.79 10.73
CA GLY A 340 -17.76 15.74 11.75
C GLY A 340 -16.56 14.80 11.54
N GLY A 341 -15.92 14.83 10.37
CA GLY A 341 -14.74 14.02 10.07
C GLY A 341 -14.97 12.52 9.99
N ALA A 342 -16.21 12.05 10.13
CA ALA A 342 -16.58 10.66 9.99
C ALA A 342 -17.36 10.43 8.69
N PHE A 343 -17.08 9.33 8.01
CA PHE A 343 -17.81 8.91 6.83
C PHE A 343 -18.00 7.41 6.77
N THR A 344 -19.00 6.98 5.99
CA THR A 344 -19.18 5.61 5.55
C THR A 344 -19.29 5.54 4.03
N ALA A 345 -18.69 4.50 3.47
CA ALA A 345 -18.76 4.19 2.05
C ALA A 345 -18.78 2.69 1.87
N SER A 346 -19.31 2.24 0.74
CA SER A 346 -19.15 0.86 0.35
C SER A 346 -18.77 0.69 -1.10
N ILE A 347 -18.04 -0.38 -1.38
CA ILE A 347 -17.60 -0.75 -2.71
C ILE A 347 -18.07 -2.18 -2.96
N HIS A 348 -18.60 -2.46 -4.13
CA HIS A 348 -19.05 -3.81 -4.50
C HIS A 348 -18.94 -4.02 -6.01
N HIS A 349 -19.05 -5.27 -6.45
CA HIS A 349 -19.03 -5.58 -7.87
C HIS A 349 -20.28 -5.02 -8.55
N ALA A 350 -20.10 -4.43 -9.74
CA ALA A 350 -21.18 -3.86 -10.57
C ALA A 350 -22.05 -4.92 -11.24
#